data_AF-A0A818UDP8-F1
#
_entry.id   AF-A0A818UDP8-F1
#
_cell.length_a   1.000
_cell.length_b   1.000
_cell.length_c   1.000
_cell.angle_alpha   90.00
_cell.angle_beta   90.00
_cell.angle_gamma   90.00
#
_symmetry.space_group_name_H-M   'P 1'
#
loop_
_entity.id
_entity.type
_entity.pdbx_description
1 polymer ?
#
loop_
_entity_poly.entity_id
_entity_poly.type
_entity_poly.pdbx_seq_one_letter_code
_entity_poly.pdbx_strand_id
1 'polypeptide(L)'
;MFEKGPYTDINCDSEIKELYQCYCCLQLVCLTHLIQHVEIRKENKQRLDNLCNELNTVINTLNLNVEEKLFIIKREQNLIEQAKRLLNASDSTIDALQNSFEQISPAILSNHSEEIMLQVESSLSETKDCLYVLKCNTETINSNGILKLFS
;
A
#
# COMPACT_ATOMS: atom_id res chain seq x y z
N MET A 1 -0.42 -38.49 -76.42
CA MET A 1 0.81 -38.30 -77.23
C MET A 1 1.36 -36.93 -76.88
N PHE A 2 2.53 -36.86 -76.24
CA PHE A 2 3.19 -35.59 -75.98
C PHE A 2 3.95 -35.21 -77.26
N GLU A 3 3.57 -34.09 -77.87
CA GLU A 3 4.28 -33.55 -79.03
C GLU A 3 5.71 -33.19 -78.61
N LYS A 4 6.67 -33.77 -79.33
CA LYS A 4 8.08 -33.44 -79.21
C LYS A 4 8.26 -31.98 -79.60
N GLY A 5 8.68 -31.14 -78.66
CA GLY A 5 9.06 -29.75 -78.92
C GLY A 5 10.23 -29.65 -79.91
N PRO A 6 10.50 -28.47 -80.48
CA PRO A 6 11.23 -28.25 -81.74
C PRO A 6 12.75 -28.52 -81.72
N TYR A 7 13.25 -29.30 -80.78
CA TYR A 7 14.68 -29.51 -80.54
C TYR A 7 15.13 -30.97 -80.66
N THR A 8 14.37 -31.83 -81.35
CA THR A 8 14.65 -33.28 -81.33
C THR A 8 15.80 -33.76 -82.20
N ASP A 9 16.40 -32.92 -83.06
CA ASP A 9 17.51 -33.33 -83.93
C ASP A 9 18.66 -32.31 -83.95
N ILE A 10 19.04 -31.75 -82.79
CA ILE A 10 20.36 -31.15 -82.65
C ILE A 10 21.30 -32.27 -82.24
N ASN A 11 22.20 -32.67 -83.15
CA ASN A 11 23.34 -33.51 -82.83
C ASN A 11 24.31 -32.67 -81.97
N CYS A 12 23.93 -32.44 -80.71
CA CYS A 12 24.71 -31.65 -79.76
C CYS A 12 25.99 -32.40 -79.45
N ASP A 13 27.14 -31.77 -79.76
CA ASP A 13 28.45 -32.11 -79.20
C ASP A 13 28.33 -32.42 -77.71
N SER A 14 29.10 -33.39 -77.20
CA SER A 14 29.03 -33.80 -75.80
C SER A 14 29.22 -32.62 -74.84
N GLU A 15 30.02 -31.64 -75.24
CA GLU A 15 30.29 -30.39 -74.52
C GLU A 15 29.02 -29.53 -74.32
N ILE A 16 28.12 -29.46 -75.31
CA ILE A 16 26.86 -28.70 -75.20
C ILE A 16 25.89 -29.39 -74.23
N LYS A 17 25.86 -30.73 -74.22
CA LYS A 17 25.05 -31.50 -73.27
C LYS A 17 25.56 -31.33 -71.83
N GLU A 18 26.87 -31.34 -71.64
CA GLU A 18 27.51 -31.11 -70.34
C GLU A 18 27.26 -29.67 -69.84
N LEU A 19 27.37 -28.66 -70.71
CA LEU A 19 27.05 -27.27 -70.37
C LEU A 19 25.57 -27.09 -70.00
N TYR A 20 24.65 -27.74 -70.72
CA TYR A 20 23.22 -27.70 -70.39
C TYR A 20 22.93 -28.40 -69.04
N GLN A 21 23.56 -29.54 -68.77
CA GLN A 21 23.44 -30.21 -67.47
C GLN A 21 23.98 -29.34 -66.33
N CYS A 22 25.15 -28.70 -66.51
CA CYS A 22 25.70 -27.74 -65.56
C CYS A 22 24.75 -26.57 -65.30
N TYR A 23 24.14 -26.01 -66.35
CA TYR A 23 23.15 -24.94 -66.23
C TYR A 23 21.91 -25.38 -65.45
N CYS A 24 21.33 -26.55 -65.76
CA CYS A 24 20.18 -27.09 -65.05
C CYS A 24 20.50 -27.37 -63.57
N CYS A 25 21.70 -27.91 -63.27
CA CYS A 25 22.14 -28.12 -61.90
C CYS A 25 22.28 -26.79 -61.13
N LEU A 26 22.87 -25.76 -61.75
CA LEU A 26 22.99 -24.44 -61.13
C LEU A 26 21.61 -23.82 -60.86
N GLN A 27 20.68 -23.90 -61.82
CA GLN A 27 19.30 -23.45 -61.63
C GLN A 27 18.62 -24.15 -60.45
N LEU A 28 18.80 -25.46 -60.31
CA LEU A 28 18.22 -26.24 -59.22
C LEU A 28 18.79 -25.81 -57.85
N VAL A 29 20.11 -25.60 -57.76
CA VAL A 29 20.76 -25.10 -56.54
C VAL A 29 20.24 -23.71 -56.19
N CYS A 30 20.19 -22.79 -57.17
CA CYS A 30 19.67 -21.44 -56.97
C CYS A 30 18.20 -21.45 -56.50
N LEU A 31 17.35 -22.28 -57.10
CA LEU A 31 15.95 -22.41 -56.71
C LEU A 31 15.81 -22.98 -55.29
N THR A 32 16.61 -23.98 -54.94
CA THR A 32 16.61 -24.59 -53.61
C THR A 32 16.98 -23.56 -52.53
N HIS A 33 18.03 -22.76 -52.76
CA HIS A 33 18.40 -21.69 -51.84
C HIS A 33 17.34 -20.60 -51.75
N LEU A 34 16.69 -20.24 -52.86
CA LEU A 34 15.60 -19.27 -52.84
C LEU A 34 14.42 -19.77 -51.98
N ILE A 35 14.04 -21.05 -52.12
CA ILE A 35 12.99 -21.68 -51.30
C ILE A 35 13.36 -21.62 -49.81
N GLN A 36 14.57 -22.03 -49.45
CA GLN A 36 15.06 -21.97 -48.07
C GLN A 36 15.02 -20.54 -47.49
N HIS A 37 15.43 -19.53 -48.27
CA HIS A 37 15.36 -18.13 -47.83
C HIS A 37 13.92 -17.65 -47.62
N VAL A 38 12.97 -18.07 -48.46
CA VAL A 38 11.56 -17.75 -48.31
C VAL A 38 10.97 -18.40 -47.05
N GLU A 39 11.32 -19.66 -46.77
CA GLU A 39 10.89 -20.38 -45.56
C GLU A 39 11.40 -19.70 -44.29
N ILE A 40 12.70 -19.38 -44.22
CA ILE A 40 13.30 -18.66 -43.08
C ILE A 40 12.61 -17.29 -42.88
N ARG A 41 12.31 -16.57 -43.95
CA ARG A 41 11.57 -15.29 -43.86
C ARG A 41 10.15 -15.47 -43.32
N LYS A 42 9.45 -16.54 -43.69
CA LYS A 42 8.10 -16.85 -43.16
C LYS A 42 8.16 -17.16 -41.67
N GLU A 43 9.11 -17.99 -41.23
CA GLU A 43 9.28 -18.31 -39.81
C GLU A 43 9.62 -17.07 -38.98
N ASN A 44 10.53 -16.23 -39.47
CA ASN A 44 10.88 -14.99 -38.79
C ASN A 44 9.71 -14.00 -38.72
N LYS A 45 8.90 -13.91 -39.78
CA LYS A 45 7.67 -13.10 -39.75
C LYS A 45 6.70 -13.62 -38.70
N GLN A 46 6.46 -14.93 -38.65
CA GLN A 46 5.56 -15.52 -37.66
C GLN A 46 6.06 -15.31 -36.23
N ARG A 47 7.38 -15.42 -35.99
CA ARG A 47 7.98 -15.09 -34.69
C ARG A 47 7.78 -13.62 -34.33
N LEU A 48 7.98 -12.71 -35.28
CA LEU A 48 7.75 -11.29 -35.06
C LEU A 48 6.29 -11.00 -34.74
N ASP A 49 5.35 -11.58 -35.47
CA ASP A 49 3.90 -11.43 -35.24
C ASP A 49 3.52 -11.94 -33.83
N ASN A 50 4.08 -13.08 -33.40
CA ASN A 50 3.88 -13.61 -32.05
C ASN A 50 4.42 -12.67 -30.97
N LEU A 51 5.65 -12.16 -31.13
CA LEU A 51 6.24 -11.19 -30.19
C LEU A 51 5.43 -9.89 -30.12
N CYS A 52 4.91 -9.41 -31.25
CA CYS A 52 4.01 -8.25 -31.29
C CYS A 52 2.72 -8.52 -30.49
N ASN A 53 2.14 -9.71 -30.62
CA ASN A 53 0.93 -10.09 -29.87
C ASN A 53 1.19 -10.22 -28.36
N GLU A 54 2.32 -10.82 -27.97
CA GLU A 54 2.75 -10.90 -26.57
C GLU A 54 2.96 -9.50 -25.99
N LEU A 55 3.65 -8.62 -26.73
CA LEU A 55 3.88 -7.24 -26.31
C LEU A 55 2.56 -6.47 -26.13
N ASN A 56 1.61 -6.61 -27.06
CA ASN A 56 0.29 -5.99 -26.93
C ASN A 56 -0.47 -6.50 -25.70
N THR A 57 -0.33 -7.79 -25.37
CA THR A 57 -0.94 -8.38 -24.17
C THR A 57 -0.34 -7.79 -22.90
N VAL A 58 1.00 -7.64 -22.85
CA VAL A 58 1.71 -7.02 -21.73
C VAL A 58 1.30 -5.55 -21.58
N ILE A 59 1.22 -4.79 -22.68
CA ILE A 59 0.79 -3.38 -22.67
C ILE A 59 -0.63 -3.25 -22.10
N ASN A 60 -1.57 -4.07 -22.57
CA ASN A 60 -2.95 -4.03 -22.09
C ASN A 60 -3.05 -4.38 -20.60
N THR A 61 -2.29 -5.37 -20.15
CA THR A 61 -2.24 -5.76 -18.73
C THR A 61 -1.66 -4.64 -17.87
N LEU A 62 -0.60 -3.98 -18.34
CA LEU A 62 -0.01 -2.85 -17.63
C LEU A 62 -0.98 -1.67 -17.52
N ASN A 63 -1.70 -1.36 -18.59
CA ASN A 63 -2.70 -0.28 -18.59
C ASN A 63 -3.80 -0.55 -17.55
N LEU A 64 -4.36 -1.78 -17.51
CA LEU A 64 -5.35 -2.17 -16.50
C LEU A 64 -4.81 -2.00 -15.08
N ASN A 65 -3.59 -2.46 -14.82
CA ASN A 65 -2.96 -2.32 -13.51
C ASN A 65 -2.74 -0.85 -13.12
N VAL A 66 -2.30 0.01 -14.05
CA VAL A 66 -2.11 1.44 -13.81
C VAL A 66 -3.44 2.11 -13.48
N GLU A 67 -4.50 1.84 -14.23
CA GLU A 67 -5.83 2.37 -13.98
C GLU A 67 -6.36 1.96 -12.59
N GLU A 68 -6.21 0.69 -12.22
CA GLU A 68 -6.60 0.19 -10.90
C GLU A 68 -5.84 0.89 -9.76
N LYS A 69 -4.52 1.07 -9.92
CA LYS A 69 -3.71 1.79 -8.92
C LYS A 69 -4.08 3.26 -8.82
N LEU A 70 -4.35 3.93 -9.94
CA LEU A 70 -4.82 5.32 -9.94
C LEU A 70 -6.17 5.46 -9.21
N PHE A 71 -7.07 4.48 -9.40
CA PHE A 71 -8.34 4.46 -8.68
C PHE A 71 -8.15 4.34 -7.16
N ILE A 72 -7.27 3.44 -6.71
CA ILE A 72 -6.95 3.26 -5.28
C ILE A 72 -6.37 4.56 -4.70
N ILE A 73 -5.41 5.18 -5.37
CA ILE A 73 -4.79 6.45 -4.92
C ILE A 73 -5.85 7.54 -4.75
N LYS A 74 -6.76 7.68 -5.72
CA LYS A 74 -7.84 8.68 -5.65
C LYS A 74 -8.78 8.43 -4.47
N ARG A 75 -9.09 7.16 -4.18
CA ARG A 75 -9.89 6.78 -3.01
C ARG A 75 -9.21 7.16 -1.71
N GLU A 76 -7.92 6.87 -1.58
CA GLU A 76 -7.15 7.21 -0.37
C GLU A 76 -7.03 8.73 -0.17
N GLN A 77 -6.82 9.50 -1.24
CA GLN A 77 -6.84 10.97 -1.18
C GLN A 77 -8.16 11.51 -0.63
N ASN A 78 -9.30 10.94 -1.06
CA ASN A 78 -10.61 11.32 -0.52
C ASN A 78 -10.74 11.00 0.97
N LEU A 79 -10.22 9.86 1.44
CA LEU A 79 -10.24 9.49 2.86
C LEU A 79 -9.36 10.43 3.70
N ILE A 80 -8.17 10.79 3.19
CA ILE A 80 -7.29 11.76 3.83
C ILE A 80 -7.98 13.12 3.96
N GLU A 81 -8.69 13.55 2.91
CA GLU A 81 -9.43 14.81 2.92
C GLU A 81 -10.58 14.79 3.95
N GLN A 82 -11.29 13.67 4.07
CA GLN A 82 -12.31 13.48 5.12
C GLN A 82 -11.69 13.51 6.52
N ALA A 83 -10.55 12.84 6.72
CA ALA A 83 -9.84 12.84 8.00
C ALA A 83 -9.39 14.25 8.40
N LYS A 84 -8.87 15.04 7.45
CA LYS A 84 -8.51 16.46 7.69
C LYS A 84 -9.70 17.30 8.15
N ARG A 85 -10.87 17.14 7.51
CA ARG A 85 -12.09 17.85 7.91
C ARG A 85 -12.53 17.50 9.33
N LEU A 86 -12.45 16.22 9.69
CA LEU A 86 -12.76 15.76 11.05
C LEU A 86 -11.79 16.33 12.09
N LEU A 87 -10.50 16.38 11.74
CA LEU A 87 -9.46 16.92 12.63
C LEU A 87 -9.70 18.41 12.89
N ASN A 88 -9.95 19.19 11.83
CA ASN A 88 -10.28 20.62 11.96
C ASN A 88 -11.57 20.86 12.78
N ALA A 89 -12.60 20.02 12.61
CA ALA A 89 -13.82 20.12 13.40
C ALA A 89 -13.58 19.76 14.87
N SER A 90 -12.69 18.79 15.13
CA SER A 90 -12.30 18.38 16.48
C SER A 90 -11.51 19.49 17.18
N ASP A 91 -10.53 20.09 16.50
CA ASP A 91 -9.74 21.22 17.01
C ASP A 91 -10.67 22.38 17.39
N SER A 92 -11.61 22.75 16.51
CA SER A 92 -12.60 23.79 16.82
C SER A 92 -13.48 23.44 18.03
N THR A 93 -13.78 22.16 18.25
CA THR A 93 -14.59 21.71 19.40
C THR A 93 -13.77 21.75 20.69
N ILE A 94 -12.49 21.38 20.62
CA ILE A 94 -11.54 21.49 21.74
C ILE A 94 -11.38 22.96 22.15
N ASP A 95 -11.20 23.86 21.18
CA ASP A 95 -11.09 25.30 21.45
C ASP A 95 -12.37 25.84 22.12
N ALA A 96 -13.56 25.43 21.65
CA ALA A 96 -14.83 25.84 22.26
C ALA A 96 -15.00 25.32 23.69
N LEU A 97 -14.57 24.07 23.96
CA LEU A 97 -14.56 23.48 25.30
C LEU A 97 -13.59 24.20 26.23
N GLN A 98 -12.38 24.52 25.76
CA GLN A 98 -11.38 25.27 26.53
C GLN A 98 -11.92 26.66 26.91
N ASN A 99 -12.47 27.39 25.94
CA ASN A 99 -13.11 28.69 26.19
C ASN A 99 -14.26 28.58 27.20
N SER A 100 -15.10 27.55 27.10
CA SER A 100 -16.19 27.31 28.05
C SER A 100 -15.67 27.02 29.46
N PHE A 101 -14.60 26.23 29.57
CA PHE A 101 -13.96 25.92 30.84
C PHE A 101 -13.32 27.16 31.47
N GLU A 102 -12.63 27.99 30.68
CA GLU A 102 -12.04 29.26 31.12
C GLU A 102 -13.11 30.27 31.60
N GLN A 103 -14.31 30.26 31.03
CA GLN A 103 -15.42 31.10 31.48
C GLN A 103 -16.06 30.59 32.78
N ILE A 104 -16.15 29.28 32.95
CA ILE A 104 -16.78 28.65 34.12
C ILE A 104 -15.85 28.63 35.33
N SER A 105 -14.54 28.43 35.13
CA SER A 105 -13.54 28.31 36.20
C SER A 105 -13.56 29.49 37.20
N PRO A 106 -13.60 30.78 36.78
CA PRO A 106 -13.74 31.91 37.69
C PRO A 106 -15.07 31.94 38.42
N ALA A 107 -16.17 31.53 37.77
CA ALA A 107 -17.51 31.51 38.37
C ALA A 107 -17.64 30.41 39.44
N ILE A 108 -16.99 29.26 39.24
CA ILE A 108 -16.90 28.20 40.27
C ILE A 108 -16.00 28.66 41.42
N LEU A 109 -14.82 29.22 41.13
CA LEU A 109 -13.90 29.72 42.16
C LEU A 109 -14.52 30.88 42.98
N SER A 110 -15.38 31.69 42.36
CA SER A 110 -16.14 32.77 43.02
C SER A 110 -17.30 32.28 43.87
N ASN A 111 -17.92 31.13 43.54
CA ASN A 111 -19.12 30.64 44.23
C ASN A 111 -18.84 29.52 45.24
N HIS A 112 -17.65 28.91 45.25
CA HIS A 112 -17.31 27.79 46.15
C HIS A 112 -16.18 28.08 47.14
N SER A 113 -15.56 29.27 47.13
CA SER A 113 -14.44 29.56 48.03
C SER A 113 -14.88 29.65 49.50
N GLU A 114 -16.06 30.21 49.80
CA GLU A 114 -16.52 30.33 51.21
C GLU A 114 -17.09 29.02 51.76
N GLU A 115 -17.87 28.28 50.97
CA GLU A 115 -18.56 27.06 51.43
C GLU A 115 -17.61 25.87 51.62
N ILE A 116 -16.62 25.72 50.72
CA ILE A 116 -15.57 24.70 50.87
C ILE A 116 -14.62 25.05 52.02
N MET A 117 -14.29 26.34 52.22
CA MET A 117 -13.41 26.75 53.32
C MET A 117 -14.04 26.45 54.69
N LEU A 118 -15.34 26.73 54.87
CA LEU A 118 -16.07 26.41 56.09
C LEU A 118 -16.24 24.90 56.33
N GLN A 119 -16.48 24.10 55.28
CA GLN A 119 -16.57 22.64 55.41
C GLN A 119 -15.21 21.99 55.72
N VAL A 120 -14.13 22.48 55.10
CA VAL A 120 -12.76 22.03 55.40
C VAL A 120 -12.38 22.41 56.83
N GLU A 121 -12.69 23.61 57.30
CA GLU A 121 -12.41 24.03 58.68
C GLU A 121 -13.16 23.20 59.72
N SER A 122 -14.45 22.90 59.50
CA SER A 122 -15.21 22.04 60.41
C SER A 122 -14.68 20.59 60.44
N SER A 123 -14.40 20.02 59.27
CA SER A 123 -13.86 18.65 59.15
C SER A 123 -12.45 18.54 59.78
N LEU A 124 -11.63 19.60 59.68
CA LEU A 124 -10.31 19.64 60.32
C LEU A 124 -10.42 19.71 61.86
N SER A 125 -11.43 20.41 62.38
CA SER A 125 -11.70 20.51 63.82
C SER A 125 -12.12 19.15 64.39
N GLU A 126 -13.08 18.47 63.74
CA GLU A 126 -13.54 17.14 64.16
C GLU A 126 -12.40 16.09 64.14
N THR A 127 -11.51 16.20 63.16
CA THR A 127 -10.34 15.32 63.05
C THR A 127 -9.32 15.60 64.16
N LYS A 128 -9.13 16.86 64.57
CA LYS A 128 -8.28 17.24 65.71
C LYS A 128 -8.84 16.70 67.02
N ASP A 129 -10.15 16.76 67.22
CA ASP A 129 -10.81 16.23 68.41
C ASP A 129 -10.66 14.70 68.49
N CYS A 130 -10.84 13.99 67.36
CA CYS A 130 -10.57 12.55 67.30
C CYS A 130 -9.11 12.20 67.60
N LEU A 131 -8.15 12.96 67.06
CA LEU A 131 -6.72 12.76 67.34
C LEU A 131 -6.37 13.05 68.81
N TYR A 132 -7.02 14.03 69.43
CA TYR A 132 -6.85 14.35 70.85
C TYR A 132 -7.37 13.20 71.72
N VAL A 133 -8.56 12.66 71.42
CA VAL A 133 -9.13 11.50 72.13
C VAL A 133 -8.22 10.27 71.97
N LEU A 134 -7.70 10.01 70.77
CA LEU A 134 -6.75 8.91 70.53
C LEU A 134 -5.45 9.08 71.32
N LYS A 135 -4.94 10.32 71.43
CA LYS A 135 -3.75 10.63 72.23
C LYS A 135 -4.00 10.42 73.73
N CYS A 136 -5.12 10.90 74.26
CA CYS A 136 -5.50 10.66 75.65
C CYS A 136 -5.67 9.16 75.95
N ASN A 137 -6.28 8.40 75.02
CA ASN A 137 -6.44 6.96 75.18
C ASN A 137 -5.09 6.21 75.13
N THR A 138 -4.17 6.61 74.26
CA THR A 138 -2.82 6.01 74.22
C THR A 138 -1.99 6.35 75.45
N GLU A 139 -2.09 7.56 75.98
CA GLU A 139 -1.46 7.95 77.26
C GLU A 139 -2.07 7.19 78.46
N THR A 140 -3.38 6.92 78.44
CA THR A 140 -4.08 6.11 79.46
C THR A 140 -3.70 4.62 79.38
N ILE A 141 -3.53 4.09 78.16
CA ILE A 141 -3.05 2.71 77.95
C ILE A 141 -1.58 2.58 78.38
N ASN A 142 -0.73 3.59 78.14
CA ASN A 142 0.66 3.55 78.60
C ASN A 142 0.78 3.63 80.13
N SER A 143 -0.04 4.46 80.79
CA SER A 143 -0.05 4.58 82.25
C SER A 143 -0.61 3.33 82.96
N ASN A 144 -1.61 2.65 82.39
CA ASN A 144 -2.14 1.40 82.94
C ASN A 144 -1.39 0.13 82.48
N GLY A 145 -0.78 0.17 81.29
CA GLY A 145 -0.04 -0.95 80.70
C GLY A 145 1.32 -1.20 81.34
N ILE A 146 2.02 -0.14 81.77
CA ILE A 146 3.27 -0.26 82.53
C ILE A 146 3.02 -0.87 83.92
N LEU A 147 1.87 -0.59 84.56
CA LEU A 147 1.53 -1.15 85.87
C LEU A 147 1.27 -2.67 85.87
N LYS A 148 0.90 -3.26 84.72
CA LYS A 148 0.71 -4.73 84.58
C LYS A 148 1.98 -5.51 84.24
N LEU A 149 3.07 -4.84 83.85
CA LEU A 149 4.36 -5.50 83.58
C LEU A 149 5.24 -5.66 84.83
N PHE A 150 4.83 -5.08 85.97
CA PHE A 150 5.55 -5.15 87.24
C PHE A 150 4.72 -5.75 88.41
N SER A 151 3.67 -6.52 88.09
CA SER A 151 2.85 -7.28 89.05
C SER A 151 2.89 -8.77 88.76
#